data_AF-A0A0K6H7T8-F1
#
_entry.id   AF-A0A0K6H7T8-F1
#
_cell.length_a   1.000
_cell.length_b   1.000
_cell.length_c   1.000
_cell.angle_alpha   90.00
_cell.angle_beta   90.00
_cell.angle_gamma   90.00
#
_symmetry.space_group_name_H-M   'P 1'
#
loop_
_entity.id
_entity.type
_entity.pdbx_description
1 polymer ?
#
loop_
_entity_poly.entity_id
_entity_poly.type
_entity_poly.pdbx_seq_one_letter_code
_entity_poly.pdbx_strand_id
1 'polypeptide(L)'
;MKQLANLYVQELHPRKQSLTFTRAAGVVAAAAVLAVVFSGASRWYAGQQQIATQRTNHELSQVQQRLTAKQNELRAAMNNPQVEQQITAIEAQLAQRQRLLQQMTSVTAASQTSFAQLLTDIAKADLESIWLQRVIAANSQLTLQGKTTDASALPQWLASFSNYPTLQERQFGVFELRDNSQEAALDFTVGSLAHSSLLSHSVRTAGAQ
;
A
#
# COMPACT_ATOMS: atom_id res chain seq x y z
N MET A 1 24.43 -44.47 -131.92
CA MET A 1 23.64 -43.97 -130.78
C MET A 1 24.45 -44.24 -129.51
N LYS A 2 24.82 -43.23 -128.73
CA LYS A 2 25.60 -43.42 -127.49
C LYS A 2 24.68 -43.19 -126.29
N GLN A 3 24.35 -44.26 -125.56
CA GLN A 3 23.62 -44.16 -124.29
C GLN A 3 24.59 -43.70 -123.20
N LEU A 4 24.26 -42.57 -122.58
CA LEU A 4 24.90 -42.07 -121.38
C LEU A 4 24.41 -42.91 -120.21
N ALA A 5 25.24 -43.82 -119.70
CA ALA A 5 24.99 -44.45 -118.42
C ALA A 5 25.10 -43.37 -117.35
N ASN A 6 23.99 -43.07 -116.68
CA ASN A 6 23.97 -42.16 -115.53
C ASN A 6 24.66 -42.87 -114.35
N LEU A 7 25.97 -42.71 -114.26
CA LEU A 7 26.82 -43.22 -113.19
C LEU A 7 26.78 -42.33 -111.94
N TYR A 8 25.78 -41.45 -111.82
CA TYR A 8 25.57 -40.66 -110.61
C TYR A 8 24.92 -41.54 -109.54
N VAL A 9 25.75 -42.39 -108.94
CA VAL A 9 25.40 -43.26 -107.83
C VAL A 9 25.07 -42.39 -106.60
N GLN A 10 24.05 -42.77 -105.82
CA GLN A 10 23.65 -42.06 -104.59
C GLN A 10 24.79 -41.92 -103.56
N GLU A 11 25.86 -42.67 -103.74
CA GLU A 11 27.08 -42.65 -102.92
C GLU A 11 27.97 -41.41 -103.18
N LEU A 12 27.80 -40.71 -104.31
CA LEU A 12 28.51 -39.47 -104.63
C LEU A 12 27.88 -38.21 -104.01
N HIS A 13 26.92 -38.35 -103.08
CA HIS A 13 26.45 -37.18 -102.34
C HIS A 13 27.59 -36.62 -101.48
N PRO A 14 28.04 -35.37 -101.69
CA PRO A 14 29.06 -34.77 -100.85
C PRO A 14 28.53 -34.72 -99.42
N ARG A 15 29.09 -35.57 -98.54
CA ARG A 15 28.82 -35.54 -97.11
C ARG A 15 29.18 -34.15 -96.61
N LYS A 16 28.17 -33.29 -96.44
CA LYS A 16 28.31 -32.04 -95.70
C LYS A 16 28.63 -32.43 -94.27
N GLN A 17 29.92 -32.48 -93.96
CA GLN A 17 30.42 -32.74 -92.62
C GLN A 17 30.01 -31.55 -91.76
N SER A 18 28.84 -31.66 -91.12
CA SER A 18 28.23 -30.64 -90.26
C SER A 18 29.05 -30.35 -89.01
N LEU A 19 30.06 -31.19 -88.73
CA LEU A 19 31.04 -31.07 -87.66
C LEU A 19 32.46 -31.01 -88.22
N THR A 20 32.84 -29.88 -88.80
CA THR A 20 34.26 -29.52 -88.91
C THR A 20 34.76 -29.24 -87.48
N PHE A 21 35.89 -29.83 -87.08
CA PHE A 21 36.50 -29.66 -85.75
C PHE A 21 36.55 -28.19 -85.30
N THR A 22 36.82 -27.28 -86.24
CA THR A 22 36.84 -25.82 -86.03
C THR A 22 35.48 -25.25 -85.59
N ARG A 23 34.36 -25.73 -86.15
CA ARG A 23 33.00 -25.28 -85.76
C ARG A 23 32.61 -25.83 -84.38
N ALA A 24 32.94 -27.10 -84.11
CA ALA A 24 32.71 -27.70 -82.80
C ALA A 24 33.52 -26.99 -81.70
N ALA A 25 34.80 -26.71 -81.96
CA ALA A 25 35.65 -25.93 -81.06
C ALA A 25 35.12 -24.51 -80.83
N GLY A 26 34.61 -23.84 -81.88
CA GLY A 26 33.98 -22.52 -81.75
C GLY A 26 32.71 -22.54 -80.88
N VAL A 27 31.85 -23.56 -81.03
CA VAL A 27 30.65 -23.71 -80.20
C VAL A 27 31.02 -23.99 -78.73
N VAL A 28 32.01 -24.85 -78.48
CA VAL A 28 32.50 -25.13 -77.12
C VAL A 28 33.11 -23.88 -76.49
N ALA A 29 33.91 -23.12 -77.23
CA ALA A 29 34.48 -21.86 -76.75
C ALA A 29 33.38 -20.82 -76.44
N ALA A 30 32.38 -20.67 -77.32
CA ALA A 30 31.24 -19.79 -77.08
C ALA A 30 30.43 -20.23 -75.85
N ALA A 31 30.17 -21.53 -75.69
CA ALA A 31 29.49 -22.07 -74.51
C ALA A 31 30.30 -21.84 -73.22
N ALA A 32 31.62 -21.98 -73.26
CA ALA A 32 32.50 -21.70 -72.13
C ALA A 32 32.46 -20.21 -71.74
N VAL A 33 32.51 -19.30 -72.71
CA VAL A 33 32.39 -17.85 -72.47
C VAL A 33 31.03 -17.53 -71.86
N LEU A 34 29.93 -18.07 -72.40
CA LEU A 34 28.59 -17.90 -71.84
C LEU A 34 28.49 -18.43 -70.40
N ALA A 35 29.09 -19.59 -70.11
CA ALA A 35 29.11 -20.15 -68.77
C ALA A 35 29.87 -19.25 -67.77
N VAL A 36 30.99 -18.65 -68.20
CA VAL A 36 31.77 -17.70 -67.38
C VAL A 36 30.97 -16.42 -67.13
N VAL A 37 30.34 -15.85 -68.16
CA VAL A 37 29.50 -14.65 -68.04
C VAL A 37 28.30 -14.92 -67.11
N PHE A 38 27.62 -16.05 -67.29
CA PHE A 38 26.50 -16.45 -66.44
C PHE A 38 26.91 -16.68 -64.99
N SER A 39 28.08 -17.31 -64.76
CA SER A 39 28.64 -17.50 -63.41
C SER A 39 29.05 -16.18 -62.75
N GLY A 40 29.57 -15.22 -63.53
CA GLY A 40 29.90 -13.88 -63.03
C GLY A 40 28.64 -13.10 -62.64
N ALA A 41 27.62 -13.12 -63.50
CA ALA A 41 26.34 -12.45 -63.25
C ALA A 41 25.61 -13.04 -62.03
N SER A 42 25.60 -14.37 -61.88
CA SER A 42 24.96 -15.03 -60.75
C SER A 42 25.65 -14.71 -59.42
N ARG A 43 26.99 -14.67 -59.39
CA ARG A 43 27.76 -14.25 -58.21
C ARG A 43 27.50 -12.78 -57.85
N TRP A 44 27.41 -11.90 -58.84
CA TRP A 44 27.12 -10.50 -58.61
C TRP A 44 25.72 -10.29 -58.01
N TYR A 45 24.71 -10.98 -58.56
CA TYR A 45 23.34 -10.94 -58.06
C TYR A 45 23.22 -11.52 -56.64
N ALA A 46 23.88 -12.65 -56.38
CA ALA A 46 23.92 -13.27 -55.06
C ALA A 46 24.63 -12.37 -54.01
N GLY A 47 25.73 -11.71 -54.38
CA GLY A 47 26.42 -10.77 -53.50
C GLY A 47 25.56 -9.57 -53.12
N GLN A 48 24.75 -9.05 -54.05
CA GLN A 48 23.85 -7.93 -53.78
C GLN A 48 22.74 -8.32 -52.79
N GLN A 49 22.19 -9.54 -52.90
CA GLN A 49 21.22 -10.07 -51.94
C GLN A 49 21.85 -10.32 -50.56
N GLN A 50 23.08 -10.81 -50.49
CA GLN A 50 23.79 -11.00 -49.22
C GLN A 50 24.04 -9.69 -48.48
N ILE A 51 24.37 -8.61 -49.20
CA ILE A 51 24.55 -7.29 -48.57
C ILE A 51 23.22 -6.77 -48.01
N ALA A 52 22.11 -6.95 -48.73
CA ALA A 52 20.78 -6.55 -48.27
C ALA A 52 20.38 -7.31 -47.00
N THR A 53 20.56 -8.64 -46.97
CA THR A 53 20.22 -9.44 -45.79
C THR A 53 21.14 -9.17 -44.60
N GLN A 54 22.42 -8.91 -44.82
CA GLN A 54 23.36 -8.50 -43.77
C GLN A 54 22.97 -7.15 -43.15
N ARG A 55 22.54 -6.18 -43.96
CA ARG A 55 22.04 -4.89 -43.46
C ARG A 55 20.79 -5.06 -42.61
N THR A 56 19.81 -5.82 -43.09
CA THR A 56 18.58 -6.10 -42.33
C THR A 56 18.88 -6.82 -41.02
N ASN A 57 19.80 -7.80 -41.02
CA ASN A 57 20.22 -8.49 -39.79
C ASN A 57 20.96 -7.56 -38.81
N HIS A 58 21.80 -6.65 -39.32
CA HIS A 58 22.43 -5.64 -38.49
C HIS A 58 21.40 -4.67 -37.88
N GLU A 59 20.44 -4.19 -38.66
CA GLU A 59 19.36 -3.35 -38.14
C GLU A 59 18.52 -4.09 -37.10
N LEU A 60 18.15 -5.34 -37.37
CA LEU A 60 17.40 -6.18 -36.44
C LEU A 60 18.17 -6.37 -35.12
N SER A 61 19.47 -6.69 -35.19
CA SER A 61 20.28 -6.85 -33.99
C SER A 61 20.41 -5.55 -33.18
N GLN A 62 20.55 -4.39 -33.83
CA GLN A 62 20.57 -3.10 -33.15
C GLN A 62 19.24 -2.78 -32.47
N VAL A 63 18.12 -3.06 -33.15
CA VAL A 63 16.78 -2.88 -32.57
C VAL A 63 16.60 -3.81 -31.37
N GLN A 64 17.03 -5.07 -31.46
CA GLN A 64 16.94 -6.04 -30.37
C GLN A 64 17.79 -5.60 -29.16
N GLN A 65 19.00 -5.08 -29.39
CA GLN A 65 19.86 -4.54 -28.34
C GLN A 65 19.22 -3.32 -27.65
N ARG A 66 18.65 -2.39 -28.42
CA ARG A 66 17.93 -1.23 -27.87
C ARG A 66 16.72 -1.65 -27.05
N LEU A 67 15.95 -2.64 -27.51
CA LEU A 67 14.80 -3.18 -26.79
C LEU A 67 15.23 -3.81 -25.46
N THR A 68 16.31 -4.59 -25.48
CA THR A 68 16.86 -5.24 -24.29
C THR A 68 17.38 -4.21 -23.28
N ALA A 69 18.08 -3.17 -23.75
CA ALA A 69 18.54 -2.07 -22.91
C ALA A 69 17.37 -1.33 -22.25
N LYS A 70 16.31 -1.01 -23.01
CA LYS A 70 15.10 -0.37 -22.49
C LYS A 70 14.34 -1.24 -21.49
N GLN A 71 14.27 -2.54 -21.74
CA GLN A 71 13.62 -3.47 -20.83
C GLN A 71 14.41 -3.64 -19.51
N ASN A 72 15.74 -3.58 -19.57
CA ASN A 72 16.59 -3.58 -18.38
C ASN A 72 16.48 -2.27 -17.59
N GLU A 73 16.44 -1.12 -18.27
CA GLU A 73 16.19 0.19 -17.66
C GLU A 73 14.84 0.22 -16.92
N LEU A 74 13.78 -0.33 -17.55
CA LEU A 74 12.47 -0.44 -16.94
C LEU A 74 12.46 -1.39 -15.73
N ARG A 75 13.10 -2.56 -15.82
CA ARG A 75 13.23 -3.47 -14.67
C ARG A 75 13.98 -2.83 -13.51
N ALA A 76 15.05 -2.09 -13.79
CA ALA A 76 15.81 -1.38 -12.76
C ALA A 76 14.99 -0.27 -12.09
N ALA A 77 14.15 0.44 -12.85
CA ALA A 77 13.25 1.45 -12.33
C ALA A 77 12.11 0.86 -11.48
N MET A 78 11.52 -0.27 -11.91
CA MET A 78 10.44 -0.95 -11.19
C MET A 78 10.94 -1.68 -9.93
N ASN A 79 12.10 -2.33 -10.01
CA ASN A 79 12.76 -2.94 -8.85
C ASN A 79 13.73 -1.95 -8.20
N ASN A 80 13.32 -0.71 -7.95
CA ASN A 80 14.13 0.16 -7.09
C ASN A 80 13.82 -0.19 -5.62
N PRO A 81 14.65 -1.03 -4.94
CA PRO A 81 14.37 -1.47 -3.57
C PRO A 81 14.27 -0.28 -2.60
N GLN A 82 14.83 0.87 -2.95
CA GLN A 82 14.72 2.08 -2.14
C GLN A 82 13.29 2.63 -2.10
N VAL A 83 12.51 2.50 -3.18
CA VAL A 83 11.12 2.98 -3.23
C VAL A 83 10.22 2.05 -2.43
N GLU A 84 10.41 0.74 -2.56
CA GLU A 84 9.66 -0.27 -1.80
C GLU A 84 9.95 -0.18 -0.28
N GLN A 85 11.21 0.05 0.09
CA GLN A 85 11.61 0.32 1.48
C GLN A 85 10.99 1.62 2.02
N GLN A 86 10.94 2.68 1.19
CA GLN A 86 10.30 3.94 1.58
C GLN A 86 8.80 3.79 1.78
N ILE A 87 8.11 3.07 0.88
CA ILE A 87 6.68 2.77 1.02
C ILE A 87 6.43 2.01 2.32
N THR A 88 7.18 0.93 2.56
CA THR A 88 7.06 0.13 3.78
C THR A 88 7.30 0.97 5.04
N ALA A 89 8.29 1.86 5.04
CA ALA A 89 8.58 2.75 6.16
C ALA A 89 7.44 3.76 6.42
N ILE A 90 6.90 4.35 5.35
CA ILE A 90 5.78 5.30 5.43
C ILE A 90 4.51 4.60 5.93
N GLU A 91 4.21 3.41 5.44
CA GLU A 91 3.06 2.60 5.88
C GLU A 91 3.18 2.24 7.36
N ALA A 92 4.36 1.81 7.83
CA ALA A 92 4.61 1.54 9.24
C ALA A 92 4.39 2.79 10.11
N GLN A 93 4.87 3.95 9.65
CA GLN A 93 4.69 5.23 10.36
C GLN A 93 3.21 5.66 10.39
N LEU A 94 2.48 5.46 9.30
CA LEU A 94 1.05 5.75 9.22
C LEU A 94 0.25 4.86 10.19
N ALA A 95 0.53 3.55 10.20
CA ALA A 95 -0.12 2.59 11.09
C ALA A 95 0.16 2.90 12.58
N GLN A 96 1.35 3.39 12.92
CA GLN A 96 1.65 3.84 14.28
C GLN A 96 0.84 5.08 14.66
N ARG A 97 0.78 6.09 13.79
CA ARG A 97 0.01 7.33 14.03
C ARG A 97 -1.49 7.05 14.17
N GLN A 98 -2.04 6.18 13.33
CA GLN A 98 -3.45 5.79 13.41
C GLN A 98 -3.79 5.10 14.72
N ARG A 99 -2.94 4.19 15.20
CA ARG A 99 -3.12 3.55 16.52
C ARG A 99 -3.13 4.56 17.66
N LEU A 100 -2.21 5.54 17.63
CA LEU A 100 -2.18 6.62 18.62
C LEU A 100 -3.47 7.45 18.58
N LEU A 101 -3.92 7.87 17.39
CA LEU A 101 -5.17 8.62 17.24
C LEU A 101 -6.38 7.83 17.72
N GLN A 102 -6.45 6.53 17.44
CA GLN A 102 -7.54 5.68 17.88
C GLN A 102 -7.58 5.56 19.41
N GLN A 103 -6.41 5.43 20.06
CA GLN A 103 -6.30 5.39 21.51
C GLN A 103 -6.68 6.72 22.17
N MET A 104 -6.31 7.86 21.58
CA MET A 104 -6.71 9.17 22.10
C MET A 104 -8.21 9.42 21.90
N THR A 105 -8.76 9.01 20.76
CA THR A 105 -10.17 9.19 20.42
C THR A 105 -11.08 8.33 21.30
N SER A 106 -10.71 7.08 21.57
CA SER A 106 -11.48 6.20 22.46
C SER A 106 -11.58 6.73 23.89
N VAL A 107 -10.49 7.30 24.42
CA VAL A 107 -10.47 7.94 25.74
C VAL A 107 -11.31 9.22 25.73
N THR A 108 -11.15 10.08 24.72
CA THR A 108 -11.80 11.41 24.70
C THR A 108 -13.30 11.33 24.44
N ALA A 109 -13.74 10.51 23.48
CA ALA A 109 -15.14 10.40 23.09
C ALA A 109 -16.00 9.74 24.19
N ALA A 110 -15.45 8.73 24.88
CA ALA A 110 -16.14 8.08 26.01
C ALA A 110 -16.32 9.06 27.19
N SER A 111 -15.33 9.92 27.44
CA SER A 111 -15.37 10.87 28.55
C SER A 111 -16.33 12.06 28.31
N GLN A 112 -16.30 12.70 27.14
CA GLN A 112 -17.06 13.94 26.92
C GLN A 112 -18.58 13.76 27.00
N THR A 113 -19.14 12.75 26.33
CA THR A 113 -20.60 12.48 26.36
C THR A 113 -21.07 12.05 27.74
N SER A 114 -20.22 11.32 28.48
CA SER A 114 -20.54 10.84 29.82
C SER A 114 -20.60 11.99 30.85
N PHE A 115 -19.69 12.97 30.80
CA PHE A 115 -19.68 14.06 31.79
C PHE A 115 -20.89 14.99 31.68
N ALA A 116 -21.33 15.33 30.47
CA ALA A 116 -22.49 16.20 30.28
C ALA A 116 -23.77 15.57 30.83
N GLN A 117 -23.99 14.28 30.55
CA GLN A 117 -25.14 13.53 31.07
C GLN A 117 -25.05 13.34 32.58
N LEU A 118 -23.86 13.02 33.11
CA LEU A 118 -23.63 12.89 34.56
C LEU A 118 -23.98 14.17 35.32
N LEU A 119 -23.46 15.32 34.88
CA LEU A 119 -23.74 16.60 35.52
C LEU A 119 -25.23 16.99 35.40
N THR A 120 -25.87 16.63 34.30
CA THR A 120 -27.32 16.85 34.11
C THR A 120 -28.14 16.02 35.08
N ASP A 121 -27.77 14.75 35.29
CA ASP A 121 -28.47 13.87 36.23
C ASP A 121 -28.25 14.29 37.69
N ILE A 122 -27.04 14.75 38.03
CA ILE A 122 -26.77 15.35 39.35
C ILE A 122 -27.63 16.61 39.56
N ALA A 123 -27.76 17.47 38.55
CA ALA A 123 -28.58 18.67 38.64
C ALA A 123 -30.09 18.38 38.75
N LYS A 124 -30.56 17.23 38.24
CA LYS A 124 -31.96 16.79 38.41
C LYS A 124 -32.22 16.22 39.81
N ALA A 125 -31.20 15.60 40.42
CA ALA A 125 -31.25 15.11 41.80
C ALA A 125 -31.04 16.27 42.80
N ASP A 126 -31.72 17.40 42.61
CA ASP A 126 -31.61 18.56 43.49
C ASP A 126 -32.37 18.32 44.81
N LEU A 127 -31.79 18.77 45.94
CA LEU A 127 -32.41 18.69 47.26
C LEU A 127 -32.04 19.94 48.07
N GLU A 128 -33.04 20.67 48.57
CA GLU A 128 -32.86 22.00 49.20
C GLU A 128 -31.88 22.02 50.39
N SER A 129 -31.71 20.90 51.09
CA SER A 129 -30.82 20.78 52.25
C SER A 129 -29.35 20.50 51.89
N ILE A 130 -29.00 20.34 50.61
CA ILE A 130 -27.69 19.90 50.13
C ILE A 130 -27.13 20.88 49.09
N TRP A 131 -25.90 21.34 49.30
CA TRP A 131 -25.18 22.19 48.34
C TRP A 131 -23.89 21.51 47.90
N LEU A 132 -23.72 21.32 46.61
CA LEU A 132 -22.49 20.77 46.04
C LEU A 132 -21.44 21.87 45.82
N GLN A 133 -20.22 21.60 46.25
CA GLN A 133 -19.07 22.50 46.08
C GLN A 133 -18.04 21.92 45.11
N ARG A 134 -17.85 20.61 45.13
CA ARG A 134 -16.89 19.94 44.25
C ARG A 134 -17.43 18.60 43.77
N VAL A 135 -17.34 18.40 42.46
CA VAL A 135 -17.64 17.14 41.78
C VAL A 135 -16.37 16.66 41.11
N ILE A 136 -15.88 15.48 41.49
CA ILE A 136 -14.72 14.84 40.87
C ILE A 136 -15.21 13.55 40.23
N ALA A 137 -15.08 13.44 38.91
CA ALA A 137 -15.46 12.25 38.16
C ALA A 137 -14.24 11.71 37.39
N ALA A 138 -13.93 10.43 37.61
CA ALA A 138 -12.82 9.74 36.96
C ALA A 138 -13.27 8.33 36.54
N ASN A 139 -13.46 8.11 35.24
CA ASN A 139 -14.05 6.87 34.71
C ASN A 139 -15.38 6.54 35.42
N SER A 140 -15.45 5.38 36.10
CA SER A 140 -16.61 4.92 36.87
C SER A 140 -16.63 5.45 38.32
N GLN A 141 -15.65 6.24 38.74
CA GLN A 141 -15.56 6.81 40.08
C GLN A 141 -16.19 8.20 40.13
N LEU A 142 -16.90 8.48 41.22
CA LEU A 142 -17.50 9.77 41.51
C LEU A 142 -17.25 10.12 42.97
N THR A 143 -16.76 11.34 43.19
CA THR A 143 -16.64 11.94 44.52
C THR A 143 -17.38 13.27 44.51
N LEU A 144 -18.27 13.43 45.48
CA LEU A 144 -19.12 14.59 45.68
C LEU A 144 -18.76 15.20 47.03
N GLN A 145 -18.47 16.50 47.04
CA GLN A 145 -18.20 17.26 48.25
C GLN A 145 -19.10 18.47 48.30
N GLY A 146 -19.55 18.80 49.49
CA GLY A 146 -20.52 19.85 49.68
C GLY A 146 -20.83 20.11 51.13
N LYS A 147 -21.92 20.84 51.34
CA LYS A 147 -22.46 21.16 52.66
C LYS A 147 -23.90 20.65 52.77
N THR A 148 -24.31 20.25 53.97
CA THR A 148 -25.71 19.92 54.28
C THR A 148 -26.15 20.57 55.58
N THR A 149 -27.40 21.03 55.65
CA THR A 149 -28.03 21.43 56.92
C THR A 149 -28.66 20.26 57.66
N ASP A 150 -28.85 19.12 56.97
CA ASP A 150 -29.46 17.92 57.53
C ASP A 150 -28.66 16.67 57.17
N ALA A 151 -28.02 16.07 58.18
CA ALA A 151 -27.26 14.83 58.02
C ALA A 151 -28.15 13.65 57.57
N SER A 152 -29.44 13.66 57.94
CA SER A 152 -30.39 12.59 57.63
C SER A 152 -30.93 12.64 56.20
N ALA A 153 -30.86 13.80 55.55
CA ALA A 153 -31.24 13.97 54.15
C ALA A 153 -30.21 13.34 53.18
N LEU A 154 -28.96 13.14 53.61
CA LEU A 154 -27.88 12.70 52.73
C LEU A 154 -28.03 11.24 52.24
N PRO A 155 -28.37 10.26 53.10
CA PRO A 155 -28.69 8.90 52.66
C PRO A 155 -29.90 8.86 51.71
N GLN A 156 -30.91 9.70 51.95
CA GLN A 156 -32.11 9.78 51.10
C GLN A 156 -31.77 10.36 49.72
N TRP A 157 -30.91 11.38 49.69
CA TRP A 157 -30.40 11.95 48.46
C TRP A 157 -29.60 10.93 47.65
N LEU A 158 -28.68 10.19 48.28
CA LEU A 158 -27.92 9.12 47.61
C LEU A 158 -28.82 7.97 47.13
N ALA A 159 -29.89 7.63 47.87
CA ALA A 159 -30.86 6.63 47.42
C ALA A 159 -31.57 7.07 46.13
N SER A 160 -31.81 8.38 45.95
CA SER A 160 -32.44 8.93 44.74
C SER A 160 -31.60 8.73 43.47
N PHE A 161 -30.29 8.51 43.60
CA PHE A 161 -29.37 8.31 42.47
C PHE A 161 -29.65 7.01 41.70
N SER A 162 -30.30 6.04 42.34
CA SER A 162 -30.76 4.81 41.69
C SER A 162 -31.77 5.05 40.56
N ASN A 163 -32.43 6.22 40.51
CA ASN A 163 -33.38 6.58 39.45
C ASN A 163 -32.71 7.16 38.20
N TYR A 164 -31.40 7.42 38.25
CA TYR A 164 -30.67 8.07 37.17
C TYR A 164 -29.70 7.08 36.50
N PRO A 165 -29.78 6.89 35.16
CA PRO A 165 -29.01 5.88 34.46
C PRO A 165 -27.49 6.02 34.63
N THR A 166 -26.98 7.25 34.73
CA THR A 166 -25.53 7.52 34.84
C THR A 166 -24.98 7.37 36.28
N LEU A 167 -25.88 7.40 37.27
CA LEU A 167 -25.55 7.38 38.70
C LEU A 167 -25.81 6.00 39.33
N GLN A 168 -26.80 5.24 38.84
CA GLN A 168 -27.17 3.91 39.37
C GLN A 168 -26.04 2.86 39.29
N GLU A 169 -25.13 2.99 38.32
CA GLU A 169 -24.01 2.06 38.13
C GLU A 169 -22.83 2.34 39.07
N ARG A 170 -22.90 3.41 39.88
CA ARG A 170 -21.81 3.86 40.76
C ARG A 170 -22.12 3.52 42.21
N GLN A 171 -21.21 2.79 42.85
CA GLN A 171 -21.34 2.44 44.26
C GLN A 171 -20.60 3.45 45.13
N PHE A 172 -21.32 4.14 46.00
CA PHE A 172 -20.74 5.00 47.04
C PHE A 172 -20.47 4.17 48.29
N GLY A 173 -19.32 4.36 48.92
CA GLY A 173 -19.00 3.63 50.15
C GLY A 173 -17.95 4.28 51.05
N VAL A 174 -17.49 5.48 50.70
CA VAL A 174 -16.78 6.36 51.63
C VAL A 174 -17.70 7.53 51.96
N PHE A 175 -17.93 7.74 53.25
CA PHE A 175 -18.73 8.83 53.77
C PHE A 175 -17.97 9.51 54.91
N GLU A 176 -17.68 10.78 54.74
CA GLU A 176 -17.09 11.61 55.79
C GLU A 176 -18.02 12.79 56.05
N LEU A 177 -18.33 13.01 57.32
CA LEU A 177 -19.08 14.16 57.80
C LEU A 177 -18.21 14.91 58.80
N ARG A 178 -18.02 16.21 58.57
CA ARG A 178 -17.28 17.08 59.47
C ARG A 178 -18.13 18.26 59.86
N ASP A 179 -18.24 18.47 61.16
CA ASP A 179 -18.89 19.64 61.71
C ASP A 179 -17.98 20.87 61.53
N ASN A 180 -18.54 21.95 61.02
CA ASN A 180 -17.84 23.20 60.89
C ASN A 180 -18.40 24.17 61.93
N SER A 181 -17.66 24.38 63.01
CA SER A 181 -18.07 25.17 64.17
C SER A 181 -18.40 26.65 63.87
N GLN A 182 -18.12 27.12 62.66
CA GLN A 182 -18.39 28.50 62.21
C GLN A 182 -19.67 28.67 61.39
N GLU A 183 -20.27 27.58 60.89
CA GLU A 183 -21.48 27.62 60.07
C GLU A 183 -22.48 26.58 60.57
N ALA A 184 -23.79 26.86 60.50
CA ALA A 184 -24.84 25.90 60.85
C ALA A 184 -25.02 24.81 59.75
N ALA A 185 -23.92 24.34 59.18
CA ALA A 185 -23.87 23.40 58.07
C ALA A 185 -22.71 22.41 58.25
N LEU A 186 -22.95 21.16 57.90
CA LEU A 186 -21.98 20.07 57.96
C LEU A 186 -21.27 19.94 56.62
N ASP A 187 -19.94 19.86 56.62
CA ASP A 187 -19.18 19.49 55.43
C ASP A 187 -19.34 17.97 55.19
N PHE A 188 -19.66 17.58 53.97
CA PHE A 188 -19.73 16.18 53.58
C PHE A 188 -18.77 15.85 52.44
N THR A 189 -18.23 14.64 52.47
CA THR A 189 -17.57 14.01 51.32
C THR A 189 -18.13 12.62 51.13
N VAL A 190 -18.64 12.35 49.93
CA VAL A 190 -19.13 11.03 49.51
C VAL A 190 -18.36 10.58 48.28
N GLY A 191 -17.77 9.39 48.34
CA GLY A 191 -16.96 8.84 47.25
C GLY A 191 -17.25 7.37 46.98
N SER A 192 -16.92 6.94 45.76
CA SER A 192 -16.93 5.50 45.45
C SER A 192 -15.81 4.75 46.17
N LEU A 193 -16.06 3.48 46.51
CA LEU A 193 -15.19 2.64 47.36
C LEU A 193 -13.72 2.57 46.91
N ALA A 194 -13.43 2.84 45.64
CA ALA A 194 -12.09 2.78 45.07
C ALA A 194 -11.20 4.02 45.36
N HIS A 195 -11.73 5.08 46.01
CA HIS A 195 -10.95 6.27 46.43
C HIS A 195 -10.47 6.21 47.91
N SER A 196 -10.83 5.16 48.65
CA SER A 196 -10.42 4.96 50.06
C SER A 196 -8.90 4.91 50.26
N SER A 197 -8.12 4.65 49.20
CA SER A 197 -6.65 4.61 49.23
C SER A 197 -5.97 5.99 49.26
N LEU A 198 -6.70 7.09 49.04
CA LEU A 198 -6.11 8.44 48.99
C LEU A 198 -6.33 9.27 50.26
N LEU A 199 -7.25 8.86 51.14
CA LEU A 199 -7.53 9.55 52.40
C LEU A 199 -6.66 9.04 53.57
N SER A 200 -5.97 7.91 53.42
CA SER A 200 -5.08 7.34 54.44
C SER A 200 -3.67 7.96 54.49
N HIS A 201 -3.32 8.87 53.58
CA HIS A 201 -1.97 9.42 53.48
C HIS A 201 -1.74 10.75 54.21
N SER A 202 -2.78 11.40 54.76
CA SER A 202 -2.66 12.72 55.41
C SER A 202 -2.44 12.70 56.93
N VAL A 203 -2.43 11.53 57.59
CA VAL A 203 -2.33 11.42 59.06
C VAL A 203 -0.95 10.95 59.55
N ARG A 204 -0.05 10.45 58.69
CA ARG A 204 1.18 9.76 59.14
C ARG A 204 2.48 10.59 59.13
N THR A 205 2.45 11.88 58.84
CA THR A 205 3.68 12.72 58.76
C THR A 205 3.87 13.71 59.90
N ALA A 206 3.07 13.63 60.97
CA ALA A 206 3.25 14.46 62.18
C ALA A 206 3.51 13.56 63.40
N GLY A 207 4.71 12.99 63.51
CA GLY A 207 5.07 12.18 64.68
C GLY A 207 6.30 11.31 64.49
N ALA A 208 7.43 11.92 64.13
CA ALA A 208 8.76 11.34 64.33
C ALA A 208 9.78 12.48 64.34
N GLN A 209 9.97 13.07 65.52
CA GLN A 209 11.25 13.62 65.93
C GLN A 209 11.94 12.56 66.78
#